data_AF-A0A820YYL3-F1
#
_entry.id   AF-A0A820YYL3-F1
#
_cell.length_a   1.000
_cell.length_b   1.000
_cell.length_c   1.000
_cell.angle_alpha   90.00
_cell.angle_beta   90.00
_cell.angle_gamma   90.00
#
_symmetry.space_group_name_H-M   'P 1'
#
loop_
_entity.id
_entity.type
_entity.pdbx_description
1 polymer ?
#
loop_
_entity_poly.entity_id
_entity_poly.type
_entity_poly.pdbx_seq_one_letter_code
_entity_poly.pdbx_strand_id
1 'polypeptide(L)'
;DANAYEFLRLNIPDALPTLTTIQAKLAKEGLRALEGEFRYNDMIKYMSTIDSKFAFYAEDCTTVQRKVVYDTRSNSFVDFTPPLDEYGMPPMSHFQTNSIEDLKRWFEQEDISNLLNLYMIQPIHSNNQKISPYALAAYGTNGKYTSFDIIRRWFTIFEESSKQGVRILGYSTDADPRCLLAMKLVSGFFAILLNSPTTQHSLLLTVDIPKSWSWFFLPAQQLFLCMQDSIHICTKLRNRLLSTTAVMMIGDGLVTIDYLLRLIESQSKFNHNLVKSDVCPHDKQNFRSCEKLCGSIECLQEINGSHATVVYLSIIRCVMIAFIDSSSQTSDRIYYAWLAVFICRLWRTWLDLVPKQDLDNRISQMANLSDIAKDKCKQKATKNIFFITSSTFLCLELNAHHLTYLTLLVAESQLPPETLKISLFSSQTCENFFRIDTINV
;
A
#
# COMPACT_ATOMS: atom_id res chain seq x y z
N ASP A 1 7.96 -14.18 24.48
CA ASP A 1 8.64 -13.34 25.47
C ASP A 1 9.81 -14.13 26.07
N ALA A 2 11.04 -13.70 25.79
CA ALA A 2 12.26 -14.38 26.25
C ALA A 2 12.42 -14.30 27.78
N ASN A 3 11.90 -13.25 28.42
CA ASN A 3 11.99 -13.06 29.86
C ASN A 3 11.08 -14.05 30.60
N ALA A 4 9.87 -14.26 30.10
CA ALA A 4 8.96 -15.28 30.63
C ALA A 4 9.54 -16.70 30.44
N TYR A 5 10.18 -16.96 29.29
CA TYR A 5 10.86 -18.23 29.04
C TYR A 5 12.01 -18.47 30.02
N GLU A 6 12.90 -17.50 30.20
CA GLU A 6 14.03 -17.60 31.13
C GLU A 6 13.56 -17.68 32.58
N PHE A 7 12.52 -16.93 32.97
CA PHE A 7 11.91 -17.04 34.29
C PHE A 7 11.42 -18.48 34.53
N LEU A 8 10.69 -19.09 33.60
CA LEU A 8 10.23 -20.47 33.74
C LEU A 8 11.40 -21.45 33.76
N ARG A 9 12.41 -21.27 32.90
CA ARG A 9 13.60 -22.12 32.83
C ARG A 9 14.38 -22.12 34.15
N LEU A 10 14.52 -20.95 34.78
CA LEU A 10 15.22 -20.80 36.06
C LEU A 10 14.42 -21.35 37.24
N ASN A 11 13.09 -21.27 37.19
CA ASN A 11 12.21 -21.72 38.27
C ASN A 11 11.76 -23.20 38.14
N ILE A 12 11.97 -23.82 36.98
CA ILE A 12 11.69 -25.24 36.74
C ILE A 12 12.96 -25.91 36.19
N PRO A 13 13.89 -26.31 37.09
CA PRO A 13 15.15 -26.94 36.68
C PRO A 13 14.90 -28.14 35.78
N ASP A 14 15.73 -28.28 34.75
CA ASP A 14 15.74 -29.39 33.78
C ASP A 14 14.48 -29.57 32.90
N ALA A 15 13.44 -28.75 33.07
CA ALA A 15 12.22 -28.85 32.24
C ALA A 15 12.35 -28.17 30.88
N LEU A 16 13.19 -27.15 30.76
CA LEU A 16 13.32 -26.32 29.56
C LEU A 16 14.79 -26.18 29.11
N PRO A 17 15.07 -26.27 27.80
CA PRO A 17 16.42 -26.07 27.28
C PRO A 17 16.92 -24.64 27.49
N THR A 18 18.24 -24.45 27.46
CA THR A 18 18.83 -23.10 27.51
C THR A 18 18.56 -22.32 26.22
N LEU A 19 18.56 -20.99 26.28
CA LEU A 19 18.49 -20.15 25.08
C LEU A 19 19.60 -20.48 24.07
N THR A 20 20.81 -20.82 24.54
CA THR A 20 21.91 -21.25 23.67
C THR A 20 21.57 -22.54 22.93
N THR A 21 20.98 -23.53 23.61
CA THR A 21 20.51 -24.77 22.99
C THR A 21 19.40 -24.50 21.97
N ILE A 22 18.45 -23.62 22.30
CA ILE A 22 17.38 -23.22 21.38
C ILE A 22 17.96 -22.54 20.14
N GLN A 23 18.84 -21.54 20.31
CA GLN A 23 19.48 -20.83 19.22
C GLN A 23 20.32 -21.75 18.33
N ALA A 24 21.07 -22.69 18.93
CA ALA A 24 21.82 -23.69 18.18
C ALA A 24 20.89 -24.61 17.37
N LYS A 25 19.74 -24.99 17.95
CA LYS A 25 18.74 -25.80 17.24
C LYS A 25 18.09 -25.01 16.10
N LEU A 26 17.65 -23.78 16.35
CA LEU A 26 17.11 -22.89 15.32
C LEU A 26 18.11 -22.66 14.17
N ALA A 27 19.40 -22.50 14.51
CA ALA A 27 20.47 -22.38 13.52
C ALA A 27 20.65 -23.66 12.70
N LYS A 28 20.59 -24.84 13.34
CA LYS A 28 20.75 -26.14 12.69
C LYS A 28 19.59 -26.49 11.76
N GLU A 29 18.37 -26.07 12.11
CA GLU A 29 17.17 -26.27 11.29
C GLU A 29 17.12 -25.34 10.06
N GLY A 30 18.12 -24.48 9.84
CA GLY A 30 18.20 -23.63 8.65
C GLY A 30 17.09 -22.58 8.56
N LEU A 31 16.46 -22.23 9.68
CA LEU A 31 15.31 -21.30 9.75
C LEU A 31 15.70 -19.82 9.55
N ARG A 32 16.93 -19.56 9.11
CA ARG A 32 17.46 -18.20 8.95
C ARG A 32 17.22 -17.72 7.53
N ALA A 33 16.59 -16.55 7.38
CA ALA A 33 16.54 -15.86 6.10
C ALA A 33 17.88 -15.14 5.84
N LEU A 34 18.42 -15.28 4.63
CA LEU A 34 19.56 -14.50 4.16
C LEU A 34 19.07 -13.22 3.46
N GLU A 35 19.90 -12.16 3.50
CA GLU A 35 19.62 -10.93 2.77
C GLU A 35 19.51 -11.22 1.27
N GLY A 36 18.41 -10.76 0.66
CA GLY A 36 18.17 -10.92 -0.77
C GLY A 36 17.80 -12.34 -1.22
N GLU A 37 17.66 -13.30 -0.30
CA GLU A 37 17.22 -14.64 -0.62
C GLU A 37 15.70 -14.70 -0.81
N PHE A 38 15.27 -15.12 -2.00
CA PHE A 38 13.86 -15.39 -2.30
C PHE A 38 13.53 -16.86 -2.04
N ARG A 39 12.81 -17.10 -0.93
CA ARG A 39 12.60 -18.44 -0.37
C ARG A 39 11.42 -19.18 -1.00
N TYR A 40 11.44 -19.37 -2.32
CA TYR A 40 10.35 -20.01 -3.07
C TYR A 40 10.04 -21.43 -2.58
N ASN A 41 11.07 -22.26 -2.35
CA ASN A 41 10.91 -23.64 -1.88
C ASN A 41 10.14 -23.73 -0.56
N ASP A 42 10.43 -22.84 0.38
CA ASP A 42 9.77 -22.81 1.67
C ASP A 42 8.39 -22.16 1.59
N MET A 43 8.21 -21.15 0.74
CA MET A 43 6.90 -20.60 0.39
C MET A 43 5.98 -21.71 -0.12
N ILE A 44 6.44 -22.59 -1.01
CA ILE A 44 5.61 -23.68 -1.56
C ILE A 44 5.22 -24.67 -0.48
N LYS A 45 6.17 -25.10 0.36
CA LYS A 45 5.86 -25.96 1.51
C LYS A 45 4.77 -25.32 2.37
N TYR A 46 4.90 -24.04 2.68
CA TYR A 46 3.90 -23.28 3.42
C TYR A 46 2.54 -23.28 2.72
N MET A 47 2.49 -22.89 1.44
CA MET A 47 1.27 -22.88 0.62
C MET A 47 0.60 -24.26 0.55
N SER A 48 1.39 -25.33 0.54
CA SER A 48 0.90 -26.72 0.56
C SER A 48 0.23 -27.08 1.88
N THR A 49 0.80 -26.63 3.01
CA THR A 49 0.21 -26.90 4.35
C THR A 49 -1.14 -26.26 4.56
N ILE A 50 -1.41 -25.17 3.85
CA ILE A 50 -2.67 -24.42 3.90
C ILE A 50 -3.58 -24.72 2.71
N ASP A 51 -3.23 -25.67 1.83
CA ASP A 51 -3.97 -26.03 0.61
C ASP A 51 -4.36 -24.82 -0.26
N SER A 52 -3.41 -23.90 -0.47
CA SER A 52 -3.64 -22.68 -1.25
C SER A 52 -2.81 -22.69 -2.54
N LYS A 53 -3.47 -22.47 -3.67
CA LYS A 53 -2.81 -22.34 -5.00
C LYS A 53 -2.72 -20.90 -5.48
N PHE A 54 -3.45 -19.99 -4.84
CA PHE A 54 -3.48 -18.58 -5.18
C PHE A 54 -2.87 -17.76 -4.05
N ALA A 55 -2.18 -16.70 -4.41
CA ALA A 55 -1.67 -15.72 -3.46
C ALA A 55 -1.72 -14.30 -4.04
N PHE A 56 -1.70 -13.32 -3.14
CA PHE A 56 -1.48 -11.92 -3.46
C PHE A 56 -0.14 -11.49 -2.89
N TYR A 57 0.64 -10.76 -3.67
CA TYR A 57 1.92 -10.25 -3.24
C TYR A 57 1.76 -8.87 -2.61
N ALA A 58 2.54 -8.58 -1.56
CA ALA A 58 2.65 -7.28 -0.93
C ALA A 58 4.13 -6.88 -0.81
N GLU A 59 4.43 -5.62 -1.13
CA GLU A 59 5.76 -5.03 -1.00
C GLU A 59 5.66 -3.67 -0.28
N ASP A 60 6.55 -3.47 0.70
CA ASP A 60 6.68 -2.22 1.40
C ASP A 60 8.10 -2.02 1.98
N CYS A 61 8.45 -0.79 2.30
CA CYS A 61 9.75 -0.41 2.84
C CYS A 61 9.62 0.28 4.20
N THR A 62 10.49 -0.07 5.14
CA THR A 62 10.63 0.66 6.41
C THR A 62 12.04 1.24 6.57
N THR A 63 12.18 2.30 7.36
CA THR A 63 13.50 2.86 7.67
C THR A 63 14.24 1.98 8.68
N VAL A 64 15.52 1.74 8.43
CA VAL A 64 16.40 0.99 9.33
C VAL A 64 17.61 1.81 9.76
N GLN A 65 18.24 1.40 10.86
CA GLN A 65 19.48 2.00 11.32
C GLN A 65 20.61 1.68 10.32
N ARG A 66 21.33 2.72 9.87
CA ARG A 66 22.49 2.56 8.98
C ARG A 66 23.66 1.96 9.74
N LYS A 67 23.83 0.65 9.66
CA LYS A 67 24.92 -0.05 10.33
C LYS A 67 25.27 -1.32 9.58
N VAL A 68 26.49 -1.39 9.04
CA VAL A 68 27.01 -2.62 8.44
C VAL A 68 27.33 -3.63 9.54
N VAL A 69 26.84 -4.86 9.39
CA VAL A 69 27.06 -5.95 10.33
C VAL A 69 27.75 -7.11 9.63
N TYR A 70 28.81 -7.63 10.24
CA TYR A 70 29.47 -8.85 9.76
C TYR A 70 28.72 -10.09 10.26
N ASP A 71 28.34 -10.95 9.34
CA ASP A 71 27.78 -12.26 9.58
C ASP A 71 28.86 -13.34 9.50
N THR A 72 29.28 -13.82 10.66
CA THR A 72 30.32 -14.85 10.79
C THR A 72 29.95 -16.19 10.15
N ARG A 73 28.66 -16.48 9.95
CA ARG A 73 28.21 -17.79 9.44
C ARG A 73 28.24 -17.85 7.92
N SER A 74 27.74 -16.82 7.25
CA SER A 74 27.81 -16.69 5.79
C SER A 74 29.15 -16.11 5.33
N ASN A 75 29.95 -15.58 6.26
CA ASN A 75 31.14 -14.79 5.95
C ASN A 75 30.81 -13.60 5.03
N SER A 76 29.73 -12.89 5.34
CA SER A 76 29.24 -11.76 4.54
C SER A 76 29.01 -10.52 5.39
N PHE A 77 28.98 -9.37 4.74
CA PHE A 77 28.58 -8.11 5.34
C PHE A 77 27.13 -7.79 4.94
N VAL A 78 26.30 -7.46 5.92
CA VAL A 78 24.88 -7.12 5.75
C VAL A 78 24.71 -5.60 5.90
N ASP A 79 23.67 -5.04 5.29
CA ASP A 79 23.26 -3.62 5.32
C ASP A 79 24.06 -2.66 4.42
N PHE A 80 24.89 -3.19 3.52
CA PHE A 80 25.20 -2.46 2.28
C PHE A 80 23.99 -2.51 1.34
N THR A 81 23.89 -1.57 0.40
CA THR A 81 22.86 -1.62 -0.65
C THR A 81 23.36 -2.51 -1.78
N PRO A 82 22.83 -3.75 -1.95
CA PRO A 82 23.22 -4.59 -3.07
C PRO A 82 22.77 -3.95 -4.41
N PRO A 83 23.56 -4.09 -5.48
CA PRO A 83 23.10 -3.75 -6.82
C PRO A 83 21.94 -4.68 -7.22
N LEU A 84 21.07 -4.19 -8.11
CA LEU A 84 20.03 -5.04 -8.70
C LEU A 84 20.54 -5.65 -10.01
N ASP A 85 20.22 -6.92 -10.23
CA ASP A 85 20.52 -7.64 -11.45
C ASP A 85 19.50 -7.33 -12.58
N GLU A 86 19.63 -8.05 -13.70
CA GLU A 86 18.72 -7.92 -14.84
C GLU A 86 17.27 -8.32 -14.55
N TYR A 87 17.03 -9.01 -13.42
CA TYR A 87 15.72 -9.43 -12.92
C TYR A 87 15.15 -8.45 -11.89
N GLY A 88 15.86 -7.36 -11.57
CA GLY A 88 15.44 -6.39 -10.56
C GLY A 88 15.61 -6.89 -9.13
N MET A 89 16.45 -7.90 -8.93
CA MET A 89 16.69 -8.62 -7.69
C MET A 89 18.13 -8.41 -7.22
N PRO A 90 18.41 -8.41 -5.92
CA PRO A 90 19.79 -8.39 -5.43
C PRO A 90 20.44 -9.77 -5.66
N PRO A 91 21.71 -9.82 -6.11
CA PRO A 91 22.48 -11.06 -6.11
C PRO A 91 22.62 -11.59 -4.68
N MET A 92 22.31 -12.87 -4.49
CA MET A 92 22.50 -13.53 -3.19
C MET A 92 23.97 -13.48 -2.78
N SER A 93 24.23 -13.16 -1.51
CA SER A 93 25.59 -13.11 -0.93
C SER A 93 26.55 -12.16 -1.66
N HIS A 94 26.05 -11.06 -2.22
CA HIS A 94 26.88 -10.09 -2.98
C HIS A 94 28.10 -9.59 -2.19
N PHE A 95 27.92 -9.34 -0.88
CA PHE A 95 28.97 -8.85 0.03
C PHE A 95 29.67 -9.97 0.81
N GLN A 96 29.85 -11.13 0.19
CA GLN A 96 30.65 -12.24 0.73
C GLN A 96 32.08 -12.16 0.15
N THR A 97 33.09 -12.07 1.02
CA THR A 97 34.49 -12.02 0.57
C THR A 97 35.47 -12.55 1.60
N ASN A 98 36.62 -13.02 1.12
CA ASN A 98 37.81 -13.31 1.91
C ASN A 98 38.92 -12.25 1.71
N SER A 99 38.63 -11.18 0.96
CA SER A 99 39.58 -10.15 0.54
C SER A 99 39.41 -8.86 1.36
N ILE A 100 40.50 -8.39 1.97
CA ILE A 100 40.50 -7.10 2.69
C ILE A 100 40.38 -5.94 1.70
N GLU A 101 40.89 -6.10 0.48
CA GLU A 101 40.79 -5.11 -0.59
C GLU A 101 39.33 -4.90 -1.03
N ASP A 102 38.57 -5.99 -1.18
CA ASP A 102 37.12 -5.91 -1.46
C ASP A 102 36.38 -5.21 -0.33
N LEU A 103 36.71 -5.56 0.92
CA LEU A 103 36.11 -4.94 2.09
C LEU A 103 36.37 -3.42 2.10
N LYS A 104 37.62 -2.98 1.91
CA LYS A 104 37.97 -1.56 1.83
C LYS A 104 37.19 -0.86 0.73
N ARG A 105 37.13 -1.47 -0.46
CA ARG A 105 36.37 -0.95 -1.60
C ARG A 105 34.90 -0.74 -1.24
N TRP A 106 34.25 -1.71 -0.59
CA TRP A 106 32.84 -1.57 -0.23
C TRP A 106 32.60 -0.43 0.77
N PHE A 107 33.42 -0.30 1.80
CA PHE A 107 33.30 0.79 2.77
C PHE A 107 33.57 2.19 2.15
N GLU A 108 34.29 2.26 1.05
CA GLU A 108 34.57 3.51 0.32
C GLU A 108 33.52 3.86 -0.74
N GLN A 109 32.93 2.84 -1.39
CA GLN A 109 32.17 3.02 -2.63
C GLN A 109 30.67 2.68 -2.50
N GLU A 110 30.29 1.81 -1.57
CA GLU A 110 28.92 1.30 -1.49
C GLU A 110 28.08 2.11 -0.52
N ASP A 111 26.82 2.35 -0.90
CA ASP A 111 25.86 3.00 -0.03
C ASP A 111 25.44 2.06 1.10
N ILE A 112 25.42 2.56 2.34
CA ILE A 112 24.79 1.84 3.46
C ILE A 112 23.28 1.96 3.33
N SER A 113 22.59 0.82 3.39
CA SER A 113 21.14 0.72 3.34
C SER A 113 20.50 1.55 4.46
N ASN A 114 19.48 2.32 4.09
CA ASN A 114 18.69 3.12 5.04
C ASN A 114 17.21 2.71 5.05
N LEU A 115 16.84 1.79 4.18
CA LEU A 115 15.52 1.18 4.10
C LEU A 115 15.70 -0.33 4.07
N LEU A 116 14.74 -1.06 4.66
CA LEU A 116 14.57 -2.49 4.47
C LEU A 116 13.33 -2.68 3.60
N ASN A 117 13.51 -3.27 2.42
CA ASN A 117 12.39 -3.66 1.58
C ASN A 117 11.96 -5.08 1.95
N LEU A 118 10.66 -5.29 2.12
CA LEU A 118 10.06 -6.55 2.54
C LEU A 118 9.06 -7.05 1.50
N TYR A 119 9.10 -8.35 1.23
CA TYR A 119 8.27 -9.02 0.24
C TYR A 119 7.43 -10.10 0.91
N MET A 120 6.12 -9.90 0.92
CA MET A 120 5.17 -10.79 1.59
C MET A 120 4.25 -11.46 0.57
N ILE A 121 3.95 -12.73 0.81
CA ILE A 121 3.01 -13.54 0.04
C ILE A 121 1.81 -13.80 0.94
N GLN A 122 0.67 -13.21 0.61
CA GLN A 122 -0.59 -13.40 1.32
C GLN A 122 -1.38 -14.52 0.62
N PRO A 123 -1.56 -15.69 1.25
CA PRO A 123 -2.35 -16.76 0.66
C PRO A 123 -3.82 -16.38 0.52
N ILE A 124 -4.44 -16.87 -0.55
CA ILE A 124 -5.87 -16.71 -0.81
C ILE A 124 -6.51 -18.09 -0.68
N HIS A 125 -7.24 -18.27 0.41
CA HIS A 125 -7.82 -19.57 0.77
C HIS A 125 -9.33 -19.45 0.96
N SER A 126 -10.05 -20.55 0.72
CA SER A 126 -11.50 -20.66 0.81
C SER A 126 -12.03 -20.43 2.24
N ASN A 127 -11.40 -21.05 3.25
CA ASN A 127 -11.77 -20.90 4.66
C ASN A 127 -11.64 -19.46 5.18
N ASN A 128 -12.55 -19.07 6.08
CA ASN A 128 -12.52 -17.77 6.78
C ASN A 128 -11.50 -17.69 7.92
N GLN A 129 -10.54 -18.63 7.95
CA GLN A 129 -9.46 -18.59 8.92
C GLN A 129 -8.46 -17.50 8.53
N LYS A 130 -7.99 -16.76 9.53
CA LYS A 130 -6.92 -15.78 9.35
C LYS A 130 -5.61 -16.53 9.13
N ILE A 131 -5.12 -16.53 7.88
CA ILE A 131 -3.86 -17.14 7.51
C ILE A 131 -2.77 -16.07 7.51
N SER A 132 -1.64 -16.38 8.14
CA SER A 132 -0.50 -15.48 8.17
C SER A 132 0.11 -15.32 6.77
N PRO A 133 0.55 -14.11 6.40
CA PRO A 133 1.37 -13.93 5.21
C PRO A 133 2.74 -14.59 5.40
N TYR A 134 3.37 -14.99 4.31
CA TYR A 134 4.70 -15.58 4.27
C TYR A 134 5.73 -14.55 3.82
N ALA A 135 6.81 -14.35 4.57
CA ALA A 135 7.92 -13.48 4.17
C ALA A 135 8.79 -14.19 3.13
N LEU A 136 8.67 -13.77 1.87
CA LEU A 136 9.38 -14.36 0.74
C LEU A 136 10.85 -13.95 0.72
N ALA A 137 11.12 -12.66 0.94
CA ALA A 137 12.45 -12.09 0.94
C ALA A 137 12.45 -10.76 1.71
N ALA A 138 13.64 -10.32 2.13
CA ALA A 138 13.89 -8.96 2.57
C ALA A 138 15.34 -8.58 2.24
N TYR A 139 15.58 -7.31 1.91
CA TYR A 139 16.93 -6.80 1.71
C TYR A 139 17.05 -5.30 1.92
N GLY A 140 18.25 -4.85 2.28
CA GLY A 140 18.56 -3.44 2.45
C GLY A 140 18.53 -2.67 1.12
N THR A 141 18.01 -1.46 1.12
CA THR A 141 18.05 -0.58 -0.05
C THR A 141 18.26 0.88 0.36
N ASN A 142 18.75 1.68 -0.59
CA ASN A 142 18.80 3.13 -0.52
C ASN A 142 17.59 3.79 -1.21
N GLY A 143 16.65 2.99 -1.73
CA GLY A 143 15.50 3.46 -2.49
C GLY A 143 15.88 4.05 -3.85
N LYS A 144 17.02 3.72 -4.46
CA LYS A 144 17.42 4.18 -5.81
C LYS A 144 17.11 3.15 -6.91
N TYR A 145 15.93 2.54 -6.87
CA TYR A 145 15.44 1.65 -7.93
C TYR A 145 14.40 2.35 -8.83
N THR A 146 14.23 1.84 -10.05
CA THR A 146 13.29 2.36 -11.04
C THR A 146 12.00 1.53 -11.09
N SER A 147 10.95 2.04 -11.75
CA SER A 147 9.76 1.24 -12.03
C SER A 147 10.06 0.00 -12.87
N PHE A 148 11.08 -0.01 -13.71
CA PHE A 148 11.42 -1.18 -14.52
C PHE A 148 12.03 -2.29 -13.67
N ASP A 149 12.82 -1.95 -12.65
CA ASP A 149 13.38 -2.93 -11.72
C ASP A 149 12.25 -3.61 -10.92
N ILE A 150 11.24 -2.83 -10.51
CA ILE A 150 10.03 -3.36 -9.87
C ILE A 150 9.29 -4.34 -10.80
N ILE A 151 9.07 -3.95 -12.05
CA ILE A 151 8.37 -4.79 -13.05
C ILE A 151 9.13 -6.10 -13.25
N ARG A 152 10.45 -6.05 -13.50
CA ARG A 152 11.28 -7.25 -13.70
C ARG A 152 11.17 -8.19 -12.51
N ARG A 153 11.24 -7.66 -11.29
CA ARG A 153 11.10 -8.44 -10.06
C ARG A 153 9.74 -9.09 -9.93
N TRP A 154 8.65 -8.35 -10.20
CA TRP A 154 7.30 -8.92 -10.19
C TRP A 154 7.16 -10.04 -11.21
N PHE A 155 7.68 -9.89 -12.43
CA PHE A 155 7.68 -10.98 -13.40
C PHE A 155 8.47 -12.20 -12.91
N THR A 156 9.67 -11.99 -12.39
CA THR A 156 10.50 -13.09 -11.85
C THR A 156 9.78 -13.84 -10.74
N ILE A 157 9.17 -13.13 -9.79
CA ILE A 157 8.40 -13.73 -8.68
C ILE A 157 7.18 -14.49 -9.22
N PHE A 158 6.48 -13.92 -10.20
CA PHE A 158 5.36 -14.57 -10.87
C PHE A 158 5.76 -15.89 -11.54
N GLU A 159 6.85 -15.87 -12.33
CA GLU A 159 7.36 -17.05 -13.05
C GLU A 159 7.84 -18.14 -12.09
N GLU A 160 8.68 -17.79 -11.11
CA GLU A 160 9.22 -18.75 -10.13
C GLU A 160 8.13 -19.38 -9.27
N SER A 161 7.11 -18.60 -8.88
CA SER A 161 5.95 -19.13 -8.15
C SER A 161 5.11 -20.06 -9.05
N SER A 162 4.88 -19.65 -10.30
CA SER A 162 4.02 -20.38 -11.24
C SER A 162 4.62 -21.72 -11.66
N LYS A 163 5.95 -21.80 -11.87
CA LYS A 163 6.68 -23.05 -12.11
C LYS A 163 6.44 -24.10 -11.02
N GLN A 164 6.10 -23.64 -9.83
CA GLN A 164 5.93 -24.44 -8.63
C GLN A 164 4.44 -24.62 -8.24
N GLY A 165 3.52 -24.27 -9.14
CA GLY A 165 2.08 -24.48 -8.96
C GLY A 165 1.37 -23.44 -8.09
N VAL A 166 2.04 -22.34 -7.73
CA VAL A 166 1.44 -21.21 -7.00
C VAL A 166 1.25 -20.02 -7.93
N ARG A 167 0.01 -19.59 -8.12
CA ARG A 167 -0.32 -18.44 -8.96
C ARG A 167 -0.40 -17.16 -8.12
N ILE A 168 0.51 -16.23 -8.39
CA ILE A 168 0.40 -14.85 -7.88
C ILE A 168 -0.66 -14.11 -8.69
N LEU A 169 -1.79 -13.77 -8.06
CA LEU A 169 -2.91 -13.11 -8.72
C LEU A 169 -2.68 -11.62 -8.93
N GLY A 170 -1.84 -10.99 -8.09
CA GLY A 170 -1.59 -9.57 -8.19
C GLY A 170 -0.62 -9.05 -7.13
N TYR A 171 -0.34 -7.76 -7.25
CA TYR A 171 0.66 -7.03 -6.49
C TYR A 171 0.03 -5.88 -5.74
N SER A 172 0.38 -5.72 -4.46
CA SER A 172 0.04 -4.57 -3.64
C SER A 172 1.27 -3.81 -3.15
N THR A 173 1.19 -2.49 -3.17
CA THR A 173 2.22 -1.59 -2.68
C THR A 173 1.58 -0.36 -2.03
N ASP A 174 2.35 0.41 -1.26
CA ASP A 174 2.01 1.82 -1.02
C ASP A 174 2.05 2.60 -2.35
N ALA A 175 1.37 3.73 -2.36
CA ALA A 175 1.33 4.71 -3.44
C ALA A 175 2.63 5.54 -3.54
N ASP A 176 3.77 4.85 -3.56
CA ASP A 176 5.04 5.35 -4.08
C ASP A 176 4.91 5.58 -5.59
N PRO A 177 5.40 6.72 -6.13
CA PRO A 177 5.26 7.04 -7.54
C PRO A 177 5.84 5.99 -8.50
N ARG A 178 6.92 5.30 -8.12
CA ARG A 178 7.57 4.28 -8.96
C ARG A 178 6.74 3.02 -9.00
N CYS A 179 6.23 2.57 -7.85
CA CYS A 179 5.32 1.44 -7.78
C CYS A 179 4.03 1.73 -8.56
N LEU A 180 3.45 2.92 -8.41
CA LEU A 180 2.27 3.32 -9.17
C LEU A 180 2.53 3.35 -10.69
N LEU A 181 3.69 3.85 -11.12
CA LEU A 181 4.07 3.81 -12.54
C LEU A 181 4.28 2.36 -13.03
N ALA A 182 4.89 1.50 -12.23
CA ALA A 182 5.04 0.08 -12.54
C ALA A 182 3.67 -0.59 -12.74
N MET A 183 2.74 -0.39 -11.80
CA MET A 183 1.36 -0.91 -11.89
C MET A 183 0.66 -0.43 -13.15
N LYS A 184 0.78 0.85 -13.50
CA LYS A 184 0.19 1.39 -14.73
C LYS A 184 0.76 0.77 -16.00
N LEU A 185 2.08 0.56 -16.04
CA LEU A 185 2.76 0.00 -17.20
C LEU A 185 2.37 -1.47 -17.43
N VAL A 186 2.35 -2.29 -16.36
CA VAL A 186 2.05 -3.72 -16.47
C VAL A 186 0.59 -4.01 -16.77
N SER A 187 -0.32 -3.17 -16.28
CA SER A 187 -1.76 -3.33 -16.51
C SER A 187 -2.28 -2.63 -17.77
N GLY A 188 -1.43 -1.86 -18.46
CA GLY A 188 -1.85 -1.02 -19.58
C GLY A 188 -2.75 0.15 -19.16
N PHE A 189 -2.76 0.52 -17.87
CA PHE A 189 -3.63 1.55 -17.32
C PHE A 189 -3.07 2.96 -17.57
N PHE A 190 -3.55 3.61 -18.63
CA PHE A 190 -3.09 4.93 -19.10
C PHE A 190 -1.56 5.01 -19.29
N ALA A 191 -0.93 3.89 -19.62
CA ALA A 191 0.49 3.77 -19.93
C ALA A 191 0.70 2.51 -20.80
N ILE A 192 1.76 2.51 -21.61
CA ILE A 192 2.08 1.39 -22.50
C ILE A 192 3.50 0.93 -22.21
N LEU A 193 3.65 -0.37 -21.95
CA LEU A 193 4.94 -1.05 -21.92
C LEU A 193 5.16 -1.72 -23.28
N LEU A 194 6.07 -1.17 -24.08
CA LEU A 194 6.42 -1.72 -25.39
C LEU A 194 7.13 -3.07 -25.20
N ASN A 195 6.78 -4.06 -26.04
CA ASN A 195 7.35 -5.41 -26.02
C ASN A 195 7.24 -6.11 -24.66
N SER A 196 6.13 -5.88 -23.94
CA SER A 196 5.93 -6.48 -22.62
C SER A 196 5.70 -7.99 -22.71
N PRO A 197 6.38 -8.81 -21.90
CA PRO A 197 6.04 -10.22 -21.72
C PRO A 197 4.64 -10.42 -21.11
N THR A 198 3.98 -9.37 -20.57
CA THR A 198 2.63 -9.49 -19.99
C THR A 198 1.56 -9.85 -21.02
N THR A 199 1.73 -9.53 -22.30
CA THR A 199 0.63 -9.59 -23.30
C THR A 199 0.59 -10.86 -24.13
N GLN A 200 1.59 -11.73 -24.02
CA GLN A 200 1.68 -13.00 -24.78
C GLN A 200 1.88 -14.22 -23.88
N HIS A 201 1.68 -14.07 -22.57
CA HIS A 201 1.94 -15.12 -21.61
C HIS A 201 0.83 -16.20 -21.61
N SER A 202 1.20 -17.47 -21.42
CA SER A 202 0.25 -18.61 -21.43
C SER A 202 -0.77 -18.58 -20.29
N LEU A 203 -0.45 -17.90 -19.19
CA LEU A 203 -1.30 -17.74 -18.01
C LEU A 203 -2.14 -16.46 -18.01
N LEU A 204 -2.31 -15.79 -19.15
CA LEU A 204 -3.14 -14.60 -19.24
C LEU A 204 -4.57 -14.82 -18.72
N LEU A 205 -5.04 -13.88 -17.90
CA LEU A 205 -6.45 -13.73 -17.55
C LEU A 205 -7.13 -12.93 -18.66
N THR A 206 -8.35 -13.30 -19.02
CA THR A 206 -9.14 -12.58 -20.02
C THR A 206 -10.50 -12.26 -19.41
N VAL A 207 -11.11 -11.14 -19.74
CA VAL A 207 -12.52 -10.88 -19.39
C VAL A 207 -13.24 -10.31 -20.59
N ASP A 208 -14.55 -10.54 -20.69
CA ASP A 208 -15.37 -9.86 -21.68
C ASP A 208 -15.78 -8.48 -21.14
N ILE A 209 -15.18 -7.43 -21.70
CA ILE A 209 -15.48 -6.04 -21.33
C ILE A 209 -16.59 -5.53 -22.25
N PRO A 210 -17.77 -5.15 -21.72
CA PRO A 210 -18.82 -4.59 -22.54
C PRO A 210 -18.35 -3.34 -23.27
N LYS A 211 -18.55 -3.29 -24.59
CA LYS A 211 -18.17 -2.14 -25.45
C LYS A 211 -18.80 -0.82 -25.01
N SER A 212 -19.92 -0.88 -24.27
CA SER A 212 -20.61 0.29 -23.71
C SER A 212 -19.90 0.90 -22.50
N TRP A 213 -18.92 0.22 -21.90
CA TRP A 213 -18.20 0.69 -20.73
C TRP A 213 -17.07 1.67 -21.11
N SER A 214 -17.45 2.83 -21.63
CA SER A 214 -16.52 3.93 -21.94
C SER A 214 -15.80 4.51 -20.72
N TRP A 215 -16.22 4.13 -19.52
CA TRP A 215 -15.67 4.53 -18.24
C TRP A 215 -14.62 3.56 -17.68
N PHE A 216 -14.46 2.38 -18.30
CA PHE A 216 -13.53 1.33 -17.89
C PHE A 216 -12.33 1.27 -18.84
N PHE A 217 -11.11 1.33 -18.28
CA PHE A 217 -9.89 1.55 -19.07
C PHE A 217 -8.84 0.43 -18.99
N LEU A 218 -9.09 -0.66 -18.27
CA LEU A 218 -8.17 -1.81 -18.33
C LEU A 218 -8.39 -2.59 -19.62
N PRO A 219 -7.31 -3.02 -20.30
CA PRO A 219 -7.38 -4.00 -21.37
C PRO A 219 -8.05 -5.31 -20.94
N ALA A 220 -8.69 -6.00 -21.88
CA ALA A 220 -9.38 -7.27 -21.65
C ALA A 220 -8.44 -8.39 -21.14
N GLN A 221 -7.15 -8.30 -21.42
CA GLN A 221 -6.15 -9.27 -21.01
C GLN A 221 -5.22 -8.71 -19.94
N GLN A 222 -5.02 -9.46 -18.86
CA GLN A 222 -4.13 -9.11 -17.75
C GLN A 222 -3.34 -10.34 -17.31
N LEU A 223 -2.04 -10.20 -17.06
CA LEU A 223 -1.26 -11.31 -16.50
C LEU A 223 -1.52 -11.47 -15.00
N PHE A 224 -1.55 -10.35 -14.30
CA PHE A 224 -1.81 -10.22 -12.88
C PHE A 224 -2.45 -8.85 -12.59
N LEU A 225 -3.07 -8.72 -11.43
CA LEU A 225 -3.77 -7.51 -10.98
C LEU A 225 -2.86 -6.60 -10.16
N CYS A 226 -3.26 -5.34 -9.99
CA CYS A 226 -2.54 -4.36 -9.19
C CYS A 226 -3.51 -3.67 -8.24
N MET A 227 -3.15 -3.56 -6.96
CA MET A 227 -3.96 -2.89 -5.94
C MET A 227 -3.08 -2.00 -5.06
N GLN A 228 -3.38 -0.72 -5.01
CA GLN A 228 -2.76 0.23 -4.09
C GLN A 228 -3.32 0.07 -2.69
N ASP A 229 -2.49 0.23 -1.66
CA ASP A 229 -2.95 0.12 -0.27
C ASP A 229 -4.02 1.18 0.04
N SER A 230 -5.20 0.68 0.41
CA SER A 230 -6.38 1.49 0.69
C SER A 230 -6.31 2.23 2.02
N ILE A 231 -5.59 1.71 3.02
CA ILE A 231 -5.30 2.45 4.26
C ILE A 231 -4.46 3.68 3.94
N HIS A 232 -3.44 3.51 3.09
CA HIS A 232 -2.59 4.60 2.62
C HIS A 232 -3.35 5.61 1.73
N ILE A 233 -4.28 5.16 0.89
CA ILE A 233 -5.17 6.06 0.15
C ILE A 233 -5.99 6.93 1.12
N CYS A 234 -6.61 6.32 2.14
CA CYS A 234 -7.40 7.03 3.15
C CYS A 234 -6.56 8.04 3.94
N THR A 235 -5.35 7.68 4.38
CA THR A 235 -4.47 8.60 5.11
C THR A 235 -3.96 9.72 4.21
N LYS A 236 -3.68 9.48 2.91
CA LYS A 236 -3.32 10.53 1.94
C LYS A 236 -4.47 11.51 1.72
N LEU A 237 -5.72 11.04 1.64
CA LEU A 237 -6.91 11.91 1.61
C LEU A 237 -7.02 12.74 2.89
N ARG A 238 -6.98 12.11 4.08
CA ARG A 238 -6.97 12.85 5.35
C ARG A 238 -5.86 13.91 5.40
N ASN A 239 -4.62 13.55 5.08
CA ASN A 239 -3.49 14.47 5.11
C ASN A 239 -3.66 15.63 4.13
N ARG A 240 -4.35 15.42 3.02
CA ARG A 240 -4.70 16.47 2.07
C ARG A 240 -5.71 17.46 2.67
N LEU A 241 -6.73 16.98 3.40
CA LEU A 241 -7.66 17.82 4.15
C LEU A 241 -6.96 18.64 5.24
N LEU A 242 -5.97 18.06 5.93
CA LEU A 242 -5.21 18.74 6.98
C LEU A 242 -4.09 19.66 6.45
N SER A 243 -3.84 19.66 5.14
CA SER A 243 -2.69 20.33 4.54
C SER A 243 -2.91 21.83 4.39
N THR A 244 -1.97 22.62 4.91
CA THR A 244 -1.95 24.09 4.71
C THR A 244 -1.53 24.52 3.31
N THR A 245 -1.29 23.56 2.40
CA THR A 245 -0.85 23.82 1.01
C THR A 245 -1.94 23.53 -0.02
N ALA A 246 -3.06 22.97 0.41
CA ALA A 246 -4.24 22.65 -0.37
C ALA A 246 -5.39 23.58 0.01
N VAL A 247 -6.21 23.96 -0.97
CA VAL A 247 -7.44 24.74 -0.74
C VAL A 247 -8.51 24.07 -1.59
N MET A 248 -8.97 22.91 -1.15
CA MET A 248 -9.84 22.06 -1.96
C MET A 248 -11.26 22.64 -2.06
N MET A 249 -11.83 22.62 -3.26
CA MET A 249 -13.17 23.14 -3.54
C MET A 249 -14.00 22.11 -4.27
N ILE A 250 -15.24 21.88 -3.83
CA ILE A 250 -16.22 21.04 -4.54
C ILE A 250 -17.43 21.91 -4.84
N GLY A 251 -17.62 22.27 -6.11
CA GLY A 251 -18.62 23.26 -6.52
C GLY A 251 -18.35 24.63 -5.87
N ASP A 252 -19.35 25.18 -5.21
CA ASP A 252 -19.25 26.45 -4.49
C ASP A 252 -18.72 26.29 -3.04
N GLY A 253 -18.56 25.04 -2.58
CA GLY A 253 -18.18 24.75 -1.20
C GLY A 253 -16.69 24.53 -1.01
N LEU A 254 -16.18 24.99 0.13
CA LEU A 254 -14.83 24.75 0.60
C LEU A 254 -14.76 23.44 1.40
N VAL A 255 -13.75 22.63 1.11
CA VAL A 255 -13.38 21.47 1.93
C VAL A 255 -12.38 21.94 2.99
N THR A 256 -12.80 21.98 4.26
CA THR A 256 -11.98 22.52 5.37
C THR A 256 -12.20 21.77 6.68
N ILE A 257 -11.16 21.76 7.51
CA ILE A 257 -11.21 21.25 8.88
C ILE A 257 -12.01 22.14 9.84
N ASP A 258 -12.28 23.39 9.47
CA ASP A 258 -12.94 24.34 10.38
C ASP A 258 -14.34 23.87 10.77
N TYR A 259 -15.05 23.19 9.86
CA TYR A 259 -16.36 22.62 10.18
C TYR A 259 -16.25 21.47 11.19
N LEU A 260 -15.18 20.68 11.13
CA LEU A 260 -14.91 19.62 12.11
C LEU A 260 -14.51 20.21 13.48
N LEU A 261 -13.75 21.30 13.50
CA LEU A 261 -13.42 22.01 14.73
C LEU A 261 -14.68 22.61 15.37
N ARG A 262 -15.55 23.25 14.58
CA ARG A 262 -16.85 23.73 15.05
C ARG A 262 -17.72 22.59 15.58
N LEU A 263 -17.71 21.42 14.93
CA LEU A 263 -18.44 20.25 15.41
C LEU A 263 -17.96 19.83 16.80
N ILE A 264 -16.63 19.71 16.98
CA ILE A 264 -15.99 19.37 18.25
C ILE A 264 -16.33 20.38 19.37
N GLU A 265 -16.50 21.66 19.01
CA GLU A 265 -16.75 22.73 19.98
C GLU A 265 -18.24 22.94 20.29
N SER A 266 -19.12 22.64 19.34
CA SER A 266 -20.56 22.92 19.44
C SER A 266 -21.41 21.72 19.84
N GLN A 267 -20.93 20.49 19.61
CA GLN A 267 -21.68 19.27 19.90
C GLN A 267 -20.98 18.39 20.94
N SER A 268 -21.77 17.50 21.56
CA SER A 268 -21.25 16.53 22.52
C SER A 268 -20.39 15.48 21.82
N LYS A 269 -19.22 15.17 22.40
CA LYS A 269 -18.35 14.07 21.96
C LYS A 269 -19.07 12.73 21.83
N PHE A 270 -20.12 12.49 22.61
CA PHE A 270 -20.89 11.25 22.52
C PHE A 270 -21.59 11.07 21.17
N ASN A 271 -21.88 12.18 20.46
CA ASN A 271 -22.55 12.13 19.16
C ASN A 271 -21.56 11.86 18.02
N HIS A 272 -20.42 12.55 18.02
CA HIS A 272 -19.50 12.57 16.88
C HIS A 272 -18.16 11.84 17.13
N ASN A 273 -17.82 11.50 18.37
CA ASN A 273 -16.61 10.78 18.81
C ASN A 273 -15.23 11.41 18.46
N LEU A 274 -15.22 12.61 17.87
CA LEU A 274 -14.01 13.36 17.53
C LEU A 274 -13.37 14.03 18.76
N VAL A 275 -12.04 14.13 18.74
CA VAL A 275 -11.24 15.00 19.60
C VAL A 275 -10.29 15.86 18.78
N LYS A 276 -9.77 16.96 19.36
CA LYS A 276 -8.88 17.90 18.66
C LYS A 276 -7.63 17.24 18.06
N SER A 277 -7.12 16.16 18.66
CA SER A 277 -5.98 15.41 18.10
C SER A 277 -6.31 14.68 16.80
N ASP A 278 -7.57 14.31 16.55
CA ASP A 278 -7.96 13.57 15.34
C ASP A 278 -7.86 14.48 14.08
N VAL A 279 -8.03 15.79 14.24
CA VAL A 279 -7.89 16.83 13.20
C VAL A 279 -6.50 17.48 13.20
N CYS A 280 -5.52 16.92 13.91
CA CYS A 280 -4.16 17.44 14.00
C CYS A 280 -3.22 16.79 12.97
N PRO A 281 -2.36 17.55 12.26
CA PRO A 281 -1.48 17.02 11.21
C PRO A 281 -0.21 16.31 11.71
N HIS A 282 0.02 16.18 13.03
CA HIS A 282 1.26 15.61 13.56
C HIS A 282 1.49 14.16 13.14
N ASP A 283 0.46 13.32 13.25
CA ASP A 283 0.52 11.92 12.85
C ASP A 283 -0.15 11.73 11.48
N LYS A 284 0.70 11.57 10.46
CA LYS A 284 0.30 11.39 9.05
C LYS A 284 -0.14 9.96 8.73
N GLN A 285 0.18 8.99 9.58
CA GLN A 285 -0.14 7.58 9.39
C GLN A 285 -1.36 7.14 10.22
N ASN A 286 -1.98 8.07 10.97
CA ASN A 286 -3.13 7.81 11.82
C ASN A 286 -4.41 7.45 11.04
N PHE A 287 -4.54 6.18 10.67
CA PHE A 287 -5.75 5.67 10.02
C PHE A 287 -6.98 5.74 10.93
N ARG A 288 -6.83 5.54 12.24
CA ARG A 288 -7.94 5.62 13.21
C ARG A 288 -8.63 6.99 13.18
N SER A 289 -7.87 8.05 12.94
CA SER A 289 -8.43 9.39 12.76
C SER A 289 -9.28 9.47 11.49
N CYS A 290 -8.88 8.81 10.39
CA CYS A 290 -9.72 8.73 9.18
C CYS A 290 -11.07 8.09 9.50
N GLU A 291 -11.09 6.99 10.26
CA GLU A 291 -12.32 6.28 10.64
C GLU A 291 -13.26 7.19 11.43
N LYS A 292 -12.74 7.86 12.46
CA LYS A 292 -13.54 8.78 13.28
C LYS A 292 -14.08 9.97 12.47
N LEU A 293 -13.26 10.54 11.58
CA LEU A 293 -13.70 11.63 10.70
C LEU A 293 -14.88 11.19 9.84
N CYS A 294 -14.79 10.01 9.21
CA CYS A 294 -15.87 9.47 8.40
C CYS A 294 -17.11 9.08 9.22
N GLY A 295 -16.93 8.67 10.48
CA GLY A 295 -18.02 8.38 11.42
C GLY A 295 -18.74 9.62 11.97
N SER A 296 -18.23 10.83 11.69
CA SER A 296 -18.85 12.10 12.10
C SER A 296 -19.71 12.75 11.02
N ILE A 297 -19.87 12.10 9.86
CA ILE A 297 -20.54 12.67 8.69
C ILE A 297 -21.98 13.07 9.00
N GLU A 298 -22.75 12.23 9.70
CA GLU A 298 -24.15 12.52 10.01
C GLU A 298 -24.27 13.79 10.88
N CYS A 299 -23.42 13.96 11.89
CA CYS A 299 -23.41 15.18 12.71
C CYS A 299 -22.90 16.40 11.93
N LEU A 300 -21.93 16.20 11.01
CA LEU A 300 -21.36 17.28 10.22
C LEU A 300 -22.40 17.88 9.24
N GLN A 301 -23.37 17.09 8.78
CA GLN A 301 -24.47 17.57 7.92
C GLN A 301 -25.35 18.62 8.59
N GLU A 302 -25.39 18.66 9.94
CA GLU A 302 -26.13 19.67 10.70
C GLU A 302 -25.44 21.04 10.72
N ILE A 303 -24.16 21.10 10.31
CA ILE A 303 -23.39 22.35 10.28
C ILE A 303 -23.57 23.06 8.94
N ASN A 304 -24.15 24.25 8.97
CA ASN A 304 -24.34 25.09 7.79
C ASN A 304 -23.03 25.33 7.02
N GLY A 305 -23.06 25.04 5.71
CA GLY A 305 -21.92 25.22 4.80
C GLY A 305 -20.94 24.04 4.72
N SER A 306 -21.15 22.97 5.51
CA SER A 306 -20.24 21.82 5.57
C SER A 306 -20.33 20.86 4.37
N HIS A 307 -21.30 21.05 3.46
CA HIS A 307 -21.63 20.13 2.36
C HIS A 307 -20.43 19.62 1.57
N ALA A 308 -19.51 20.49 1.16
CA ALA A 308 -18.31 20.06 0.41
C ALA A 308 -17.39 19.17 1.27
N THR A 309 -17.25 19.47 2.55
CA THR A 309 -16.48 18.64 3.49
C THR A 309 -17.17 17.29 3.73
N VAL A 310 -18.51 17.28 3.82
CA VAL A 310 -19.31 16.04 3.89
C VAL A 310 -19.09 15.16 2.66
N VAL A 311 -19.15 15.72 1.45
CA VAL A 311 -18.88 14.99 0.20
C VAL A 311 -17.45 14.44 0.21
N TYR A 312 -16.48 15.26 0.64
CA TYR A 312 -15.08 14.84 0.72
C TYR A 312 -14.87 13.65 1.67
N LEU A 313 -15.42 13.71 2.88
CA LEU A 313 -15.36 12.60 3.85
C LEU A 313 -16.13 11.38 3.35
N SER A 314 -17.21 11.58 2.59
CA SER A 314 -17.96 10.49 1.96
C SER A 314 -17.10 9.72 0.94
N ILE A 315 -16.21 10.39 0.20
CA ILE A 315 -15.24 9.71 -0.69
C ILE A 315 -14.35 8.77 0.13
N ILE A 316 -13.82 9.24 1.27
CA ILE A 316 -12.99 8.41 2.16
C ILE A 316 -13.79 7.22 2.69
N ARG A 317 -15.02 7.45 3.16
CA ARG A 317 -15.93 6.39 3.62
C ARG A 317 -16.21 5.35 2.54
N CYS A 318 -16.40 5.77 1.29
CA CYS A 318 -16.59 4.87 0.14
C CYS A 318 -15.36 3.96 -0.06
N VAL A 319 -14.14 4.51 0.03
CA VAL A 319 -12.90 3.71 -0.07
C VAL A 319 -12.81 2.70 1.07
N MET A 320 -13.15 3.10 2.29
CA MET A 320 -13.14 2.21 3.45
C MET A 320 -14.09 1.03 3.26
N ILE A 321 -15.34 1.29 2.84
CA ILE A 321 -16.33 0.23 2.58
C ILE A 321 -15.86 -0.67 1.43
N ALA A 322 -15.35 -0.09 0.35
CA ALA A 322 -14.97 -0.87 -0.83
C ALA A 322 -13.79 -1.83 -0.58
N PHE A 323 -12.75 -1.38 0.14
CA PHE A 323 -11.47 -2.08 0.15
C PHE A 323 -10.99 -2.52 1.54
N ILE A 324 -11.50 -1.93 2.62
CA ILE A 324 -10.96 -2.16 3.98
C ILE A 324 -11.94 -2.97 4.82
N ASP A 325 -13.22 -2.62 4.81
CA ASP A 325 -14.24 -3.31 5.58
C ASP A 325 -14.38 -4.75 5.08
N SER A 326 -14.08 -5.71 5.95
CA SER A 326 -14.15 -7.14 5.65
C SER A 326 -15.59 -7.67 5.57
N SER A 327 -16.57 -6.94 6.11
CA SER A 327 -17.97 -7.34 6.13
C SER A 327 -18.73 -6.95 4.86
N SER A 328 -18.17 -6.08 4.02
CA SER A 328 -18.86 -5.58 2.82
C SER A 328 -19.01 -6.65 1.73
N GLN A 329 -20.20 -6.72 1.13
CA GLN A 329 -20.50 -7.60 0.02
C GLN A 329 -19.86 -7.10 -1.28
N THR A 330 -19.60 -8.01 -2.22
CA THR A 330 -18.95 -7.67 -3.50
C THR A 330 -19.68 -6.58 -4.29
N SER A 331 -21.01 -6.61 -4.34
CA SER A 331 -21.81 -5.57 -5.02
C SER A 331 -21.59 -4.20 -4.41
N ASP A 332 -21.58 -4.11 -3.08
CA ASP A 332 -21.35 -2.85 -2.36
C ASP A 332 -19.93 -2.35 -2.62
N ARG A 333 -18.94 -3.25 -2.65
CA ARG A 333 -17.55 -2.86 -2.92
C ARG A 333 -17.41 -2.20 -4.28
N ILE A 334 -18.01 -2.78 -5.32
CA ILE A 334 -17.99 -2.23 -6.68
C ILE A 334 -18.72 -0.89 -6.71
N TYR A 335 -19.91 -0.82 -6.11
CA TYR A 335 -20.70 0.41 -6.04
C TYR A 335 -19.92 1.55 -5.39
N TYR A 336 -19.37 1.34 -4.21
CA TYR A 336 -18.66 2.38 -3.47
C TYR A 336 -17.29 2.73 -4.09
N ALA A 337 -16.58 1.76 -4.67
CA ALA A 337 -15.36 2.04 -5.43
C ALA A 337 -15.63 2.99 -6.60
N TRP A 338 -16.66 2.69 -7.41
CA TRP A 338 -17.02 3.52 -8.55
C TRP A 338 -17.66 4.84 -8.16
N LEU A 339 -18.45 4.88 -7.09
CA LEU A 339 -19.01 6.13 -6.57
C LEU A 339 -17.89 7.11 -6.21
N ALA A 340 -16.86 6.65 -5.49
CA ALA A 340 -15.68 7.47 -5.17
C ALA A 340 -14.98 7.97 -6.45
N VAL A 341 -14.74 7.09 -7.42
CA VAL A 341 -14.10 7.44 -8.70
C VAL A 341 -14.92 8.46 -9.48
N PHE A 342 -16.23 8.25 -9.64
CA PHE A 342 -17.08 9.15 -10.42
C PHE A 342 -17.22 10.53 -9.77
N ILE A 343 -17.32 10.61 -8.44
CA ILE A 343 -17.26 11.90 -7.73
C ILE A 343 -15.93 12.61 -8.06
N CYS A 344 -14.80 11.90 -7.99
CA CYS A 344 -13.50 12.49 -8.29
C CYS A 344 -13.35 12.88 -9.77
N ARG A 345 -13.87 12.10 -10.73
CA ARG A 345 -13.88 12.44 -12.15
C ARG A 345 -14.69 13.72 -12.41
N LEU A 346 -15.92 13.79 -11.90
CA LEU A 346 -16.77 14.97 -12.04
C LEU A 346 -16.13 16.20 -11.42
N TRP A 347 -15.55 16.05 -10.22
CA TRP A 347 -14.81 17.11 -9.55
C TRP A 347 -13.63 17.60 -10.39
N ARG A 348 -12.82 16.68 -10.93
CA ARG A 348 -11.69 17.01 -11.82
C ARG A 348 -12.16 17.74 -13.08
N THR A 349 -13.18 17.21 -13.76
CA THR A 349 -13.74 17.80 -14.98
C THR A 349 -14.29 19.20 -14.72
N TRP A 350 -15.02 19.41 -13.63
CA TRP A 350 -15.49 20.74 -13.24
C TRP A 350 -14.32 21.72 -13.03
N LEU A 351 -13.27 21.29 -12.31
CA LEU A 351 -12.08 22.12 -12.12
C LEU A 351 -11.40 22.45 -13.45
N ASP A 352 -11.34 21.51 -14.39
CA ASP A 352 -10.73 21.75 -15.70
C ASP A 352 -11.55 22.77 -16.52
N LEU A 353 -12.89 22.72 -16.45
CA LEU A 353 -13.80 23.62 -17.16
C LEU A 353 -13.85 25.05 -16.58
N VAL A 354 -13.72 25.23 -15.25
CA VAL A 354 -13.82 26.56 -14.63
C VAL A 354 -12.49 27.32 -14.72
N PRO A 355 -12.44 28.56 -15.25
CA PRO A 355 -11.22 29.36 -15.25
C PRO A 355 -10.61 29.53 -13.85
N LYS A 356 -9.27 29.47 -13.75
CA LYS A 356 -8.60 29.61 -12.45
C LYS A 356 -8.95 30.93 -11.75
N GLN A 357 -9.04 32.02 -12.53
CA GLN A 357 -9.40 33.34 -12.00
C GLN A 357 -10.74 33.32 -11.26
N ASP A 358 -11.72 32.57 -11.76
CA ASP A 358 -13.03 32.46 -11.12
C ASP A 358 -12.95 31.70 -9.79
N LEU A 359 -12.13 30.65 -9.73
CA LEU A 359 -11.84 29.92 -8.49
C LEU A 359 -11.14 30.82 -7.46
N ASP A 360 -10.15 31.60 -7.90
CA ASP A 360 -9.43 32.55 -7.03
C ASP A 360 -10.35 33.67 -6.52
N ASN A 361 -11.24 34.17 -7.37
CA ASN A 361 -12.25 35.17 -7.01
C ASN A 361 -13.21 34.61 -5.95
N ARG A 362 -13.72 33.38 -6.14
CA ARG A 362 -14.58 32.69 -5.17
C ARG A 362 -13.90 32.56 -3.82
N ILE A 363 -12.64 32.15 -3.79
CA ILE A 363 -11.85 32.04 -2.55
C ILE A 363 -11.65 33.40 -1.89
N SER A 364 -11.37 34.43 -2.68
CA SER A 364 -11.15 35.78 -2.16
C SER A 364 -12.41 36.34 -1.50
N GLN A 365 -13.60 35.95 -1.97
CA GLN A 365 -14.90 36.33 -1.41
C GLN A 365 -15.30 35.51 -0.17
N MET A 366 -14.63 34.40 0.13
CA MET A 366 -14.96 33.57 1.30
C MET A 366 -14.44 34.22 2.59
N ALA A 367 -15.37 34.67 3.43
CA ALA A 367 -15.09 35.31 4.72
C ALA A 367 -14.35 34.38 5.71
N ASN A 368 -14.53 33.06 5.59
CA ASN A 368 -14.05 32.06 6.57
C ASN A 368 -12.62 31.53 6.29
N LEU A 369 -11.94 32.00 5.25
CA LEU A 369 -10.57 31.58 4.94
C LEU A 369 -9.55 32.54 5.54
N SER A 370 -8.54 31.99 6.23
CA SER A 370 -7.40 32.78 6.71
C SER A 370 -6.70 33.52 5.57
N ASP A 371 -6.16 34.71 5.84
CA ASP A 371 -5.46 35.52 4.83
C ASP A 371 -4.26 34.77 4.24
N ILE A 372 -3.60 33.93 5.04
CA ILE A 372 -2.51 33.03 4.61
C ILE A 372 -2.98 32.03 3.54
N ALA A 373 -4.20 31.49 3.68
CA ALA A 373 -4.76 30.56 2.69
C ALA A 373 -5.15 31.29 1.40
N LYS A 374 -5.67 32.51 1.51
CA LYS A 374 -6.03 33.37 0.37
C LYS A 374 -4.79 33.79 -0.44
N ASP A 375 -3.70 34.16 0.22
CA ASP A 375 -2.45 34.56 -0.45
C ASP A 375 -1.76 33.40 -1.16
N LYS A 376 -1.82 32.19 -0.60
CA LYS A 376 -1.26 30.98 -1.25
C LYS A 376 -1.97 30.59 -2.55
N CYS A 377 -3.28 30.82 -2.66
CA CYS A 377 -4.03 30.57 -3.90
C CYS A 377 -3.56 31.45 -5.05
N LYS A 378 -3.21 32.71 -4.76
CA LYS A 378 -2.74 33.69 -5.74
C LYS A 378 -1.32 33.38 -6.25
N GLN A 379 -0.46 32.81 -5.39
CA GLN A 379 0.95 32.55 -5.73
C GLN A 379 1.16 31.30 -6.61
N LYS A 380 0.22 30.36 -6.64
CA LYS A 380 0.38 29.11 -7.41
C LYS A 380 -0.29 29.21 -8.77
N ALA A 381 0.45 28.89 -9.83
CA ALA A 381 -0.05 28.92 -11.21
C ALA A 381 -1.06 27.81 -11.54
N THR A 382 -1.07 26.70 -10.81
CA THR A 382 -1.81 25.48 -11.19
C THR A 382 -3.07 25.24 -10.35
N LYS A 383 -4.11 24.66 -10.97
CA LYS A 383 -5.37 24.26 -10.30
C LYS A 383 -5.21 23.05 -9.36
N ASN A 384 -4.02 22.46 -9.26
CA ASN A 384 -3.75 21.27 -8.45
C ASN A 384 -4.00 21.50 -6.95
N ILE A 385 -4.06 22.74 -6.47
CA ILE A 385 -4.39 23.03 -5.06
C ILE A 385 -5.86 22.81 -4.72
N PHE A 386 -6.75 22.85 -5.73
CA PHE A 386 -8.19 22.73 -5.55
C PHE A 386 -8.69 21.29 -5.55
N PHE A 387 -7.81 20.32 -5.80
CA PHE A 387 -8.12 18.90 -5.92
C PHE A 387 -7.30 18.05 -4.94
N ILE A 388 -7.62 16.76 -4.86
CA ILE A 388 -6.73 15.75 -4.30
C ILE A 388 -5.45 15.63 -5.14
N THR A 389 -4.42 14.97 -4.61
CA THR A 389 -3.18 14.76 -5.39
C THR A 389 -3.46 13.82 -6.57
N SER A 390 -2.77 14.04 -7.69
CA SER A 390 -2.93 13.20 -8.89
C SER A 390 -2.58 11.74 -8.62
N SER A 391 -1.59 11.48 -7.75
CA SER A 391 -1.25 10.10 -7.34
C SER A 391 -2.40 9.43 -6.61
N THR A 392 -3.00 10.07 -5.60
CA THR A 392 -4.14 9.51 -4.87
C THR A 392 -5.35 9.29 -5.78
N PHE A 393 -5.64 10.22 -6.68
CA PHE A 393 -6.70 10.04 -7.68
C PHE A 393 -6.46 8.82 -8.58
N LEU A 394 -5.24 8.67 -9.10
CA LEU A 394 -4.87 7.51 -9.93
C LEU A 394 -4.94 6.20 -9.15
N CYS A 395 -4.66 6.20 -7.85
CA CYS A 395 -4.79 5.00 -7.01
C CYS A 395 -6.25 4.57 -6.84
N LEU A 396 -7.18 5.54 -6.66
CA LEU A 396 -8.62 5.27 -6.60
C LEU A 396 -9.11 4.64 -7.91
N GLU A 397 -8.72 5.26 -9.02
CA GLU A 397 -9.03 4.77 -10.37
C GLU A 397 -8.49 3.34 -10.58
N LEU A 398 -7.21 3.11 -10.28
CA LEU A 398 -6.56 1.82 -10.46
C LEU A 398 -7.25 0.73 -9.64
N ASN A 399 -7.51 0.97 -8.35
CA ASN A 399 -8.17 -0.02 -7.48
C ASN A 399 -9.59 -0.36 -7.96
N ALA A 400 -10.39 0.63 -8.35
CA ALA A 400 -11.76 0.39 -8.84
C ALA A 400 -11.78 -0.46 -10.12
N HIS A 401 -10.85 -0.18 -11.04
CA HIS A 401 -10.73 -0.96 -12.27
C HIS A 401 -10.30 -2.40 -11.99
N HIS A 402 -9.25 -2.61 -11.20
CA HIS A 402 -8.79 -3.95 -10.88
C HIS A 402 -9.79 -4.75 -10.04
N LEU A 403 -10.56 -4.10 -9.16
CA LEU A 403 -11.65 -4.75 -8.42
C LEU A 403 -12.76 -5.25 -9.36
N THR A 404 -13.14 -4.42 -10.32
CA THR A 404 -14.16 -4.77 -11.31
C THR A 404 -13.66 -5.91 -12.20
N TYR A 405 -12.41 -5.82 -12.67
CA TYR A 405 -11.78 -6.88 -13.46
C TYR A 405 -11.76 -8.21 -12.72
N LEU A 406 -11.34 -8.21 -11.45
CA LEU A 406 -11.36 -9.38 -10.59
C LEU A 406 -12.76 -9.97 -10.43
N THR A 407 -13.77 -9.10 -10.24
CA THR A 407 -15.15 -9.55 -10.12
C THR A 407 -15.61 -10.23 -11.41
N LEU A 408 -15.27 -9.69 -12.57
CA LEU A 408 -15.57 -10.30 -13.87
C LEU A 408 -14.90 -11.68 -14.00
N LEU A 409 -13.63 -11.83 -13.60
CA LEU A 409 -12.96 -13.13 -13.62
C LEU A 409 -13.67 -14.19 -12.79
N VAL A 410 -14.21 -13.81 -11.64
CA VAL A 410 -14.99 -14.73 -10.79
C VAL A 410 -16.37 -14.99 -11.39
N ALA A 411 -17.04 -13.96 -11.91
CA ALA A 411 -18.34 -14.11 -12.57
C ALA A 411 -18.26 -15.01 -13.82
N GLU A 412 -17.15 -14.95 -14.55
CA GLU A 412 -16.83 -15.79 -15.71
C GLU A 412 -16.21 -17.15 -15.32
N SER A 413 -16.14 -17.46 -14.02
CA SER A 413 -15.59 -18.74 -13.50
C SER A 413 -14.12 -19.02 -13.84
N GLN A 414 -13.33 -17.98 -14.11
CA GLN A 414 -11.88 -18.11 -14.34
C GLN A 414 -11.07 -18.10 -13.03
N LEU A 415 -11.60 -17.47 -11.99
CA LEU A 415 -11.04 -17.48 -10.65
C LEU A 415 -12.10 -17.91 -9.63
N PRO A 416 -11.69 -18.54 -8.51
CA PRO A 416 -12.66 -19.01 -7.53
C PRO A 416 -13.14 -17.85 -6.63
N PRO A 417 -14.33 -17.95 -6.01
CA PRO A 417 -14.96 -16.85 -5.28
C PRO A 417 -14.14 -16.30 -4.09
N GLU A 418 -13.30 -17.11 -3.46
CA GLU A 418 -12.41 -16.69 -2.38
C GLU A 418 -11.40 -15.61 -2.77
N THR A 419 -11.15 -15.44 -4.07
CA THR A 419 -10.34 -14.34 -4.58
C THR A 419 -10.99 -12.97 -4.38
N LEU A 420 -12.29 -12.91 -4.07
CA LEU A 420 -13.00 -11.65 -3.74
C LEU A 420 -12.81 -11.22 -2.28
N LYS A 421 -11.90 -11.83 -1.52
CA LYS A 421 -11.50 -11.37 -0.18
C LYS A 421 -10.59 -10.14 -0.26
N ILE A 422 -11.14 -9.03 -0.74
CA ILE A 422 -10.42 -7.78 -1.08
C ILE A 422 -9.61 -7.21 0.08
N SER A 423 -10.03 -7.43 1.33
CA SER A 423 -9.28 -7.00 2.51
C SER A 423 -7.87 -7.60 2.62
N LEU A 424 -7.57 -8.66 1.85
CA LEU A 424 -6.25 -9.27 1.76
C LEU A 424 -5.31 -8.55 0.77
N PHE A 425 -5.82 -7.65 -0.07
CA PHE A 425 -5.09 -7.04 -1.18
C PHE A 425 -4.55 -5.65 -0.80
N SER A 426 -3.71 -5.63 0.23
CA SER A 426 -3.03 -4.42 0.73
C SER A 426 -1.60 -4.75 1.16
N SER A 427 -0.73 -3.74 1.26
CA SER A 427 0.61 -3.88 1.83
C SER A 427 0.63 -3.89 3.37
N GLN A 428 -0.54 -3.88 4.03
CA GLN A 428 -0.65 -3.86 5.50
C GLN A 428 -0.02 -5.09 6.18
N THR A 429 0.16 -6.19 5.44
CA THR A 429 0.92 -7.36 5.91
C THR A 429 2.37 -7.03 6.19
N CYS A 430 3.01 -6.20 5.36
CA CYS A 430 4.37 -5.70 5.57
C CYS A 430 4.43 -4.80 6.82
N GLU A 431 3.51 -3.83 6.92
CA GLU A 431 3.40 -2.94 8.08
C GLU A 431 3.21 -3.68 9.41
N ASN A 432 2.39 -4.74 9.41
CA ASN A 432 2.21 -5.58 10.59
C ASN A 432 3.49 -6.32 10.96
N PHE A 433 4.27 -6.78 9.97
CA PHE A 433 5.56 -7.40 10.18
C PHE A 433 6.56 -6.41 10.80
N PHE A 434 6.67 -5.19 10.26
CA PHE A 434 7.53 -4.14 10.80
C PHE A 434 7.23 -3.81 12.27
N ARG A 435 5.95 -3.82 12.67
CA ARG A 435 5.52 -3.55 14.05
C ARG A 435 5.83 -4.68 15.03
N ILE A 436 5.83 -5.93 14.56
CA ILE A 436 6.20 -7.08 15.39
C ILE A 436 7.72 -7.04 15.67
N ASP A 437 8.51 -6.67 14.66
CA ASP A 437 9.97 -6.66 14.76
C ASP A 437 10.55 -5.39 15.40
N THR A 438 9.84 -4.24 15.38
CA THR A 438 10.28 -3.02 16.11
C THR A 438 10.32 -3.19 17.64
N ILE A 439 9.85 -4.33 18.16
CA ILE A 439 10.03 -4.70 19.57
C ILE A 439 11.43 -5.29 19.83
N ASN A 440 12.21 -5.68 18.82
CA ASN A 440 13.56 -6.26 18.98
C ASN A 440 14.56 -5.95 17.82
N VAL A 441 14.68 -4.70 17.37
CA VAL A 441 15.82 -4.26 16.53
C VAL A 441 16.72 -3.32 17.31
#